data_AF-A0A1Y4Q5I3-F1
#
_entry.id   AF-A0A1Y4Q5I3-F1
#
_cell.length_a   1.000
_cell.length_b   1.000
_cell.length_c   1.000
_cell.angle_alpha   90.00
_cell.angle_beta   90.00
_cell.angle_gamma   90.00
#
_symmetry.space_group_name_H-M   'P 1'
#
loop_
_entity.id
_entity.type
_entity.pdbx_description
1 polymer ?
#
loop_
_entity_poly.entity_id
_entity_poly.type
_entity_poly.pdbx_seq_one_letter_code
_entity_poly.pdbx_strand_id
1 'polypeptide(L)'
;MVIDYGSSYKVSGVTKDTFIVHAKASTEAIREGTDLTAGDYDIDRKIVKVETDGQYVTVYFDMSEGATLSYLSAGRNYPADLTYTVIQNSPITLTAADGRVIDDMYSAIYTADTSNMIDKETSKFQSIIVDGGINYQYYDAQEGDSLIVWFHGNGEGDYNNSQNNVAQMLGNRGTVAWATDEAQDIFGGADVMAFQAPDTWYYAQRDGLLEKAYNEIQEIIKTKGIDPDKVYVSGCSAGGYMTTRMLIAYPDLFKAAMI
;
A
#
# COMPACT_ATOMS: atom_id res chain seq x y z
N MET A 1 -14.24 -0.65 -5.09
CA MET A 1 -14.11 -0.67 -6.56
C MET A 1 -15.01 0.40 -7.15
N VAL A 2 -14.59 1.06 -8.23
CA VAL A 2 -15.41 2.06 -8.94
C VAL A 2 -15.56 1.62 -10.39
N ILE A 3 -16.80 1.60 -10.89
CA ILE A 3 -17.12 1.35 -12.30
C ILE A 3 -17.54 2.69 -12.91
N ASP A 4 -16.85 3.12 -13.96
CA ASP A 4 -17.20 4.32 -14.74
C ASP A 4 -17.93 3.89 -16.01
N TYR A 5 -19.20 4.26 -16.13
CA TYR A 5 -20.01 3.94 -17.32
C TYR A 5 -19.80 4.93 -18.46
N GLY A 6 -19.01 5.99 -18.25
CA GLY A 6 -18.68 7.02 -19.23
C GLY A 6 -19.50 8.30 -19.03
N SER A 7 -18.88 9.43 -19.36
CA SER A 7 -19.39 10.78 -19.06
C SER A 7 -20.72 11.17 -19.71
N SER A 8 -21.19 10.38 -20.67
CA SER A 8 -22.48 10.60 -21.33
C SER A 8 -23.67 9.99 -20.57
N TYR A 9 -23.41 9.23 -19.50
CA TYR A 9 -24.42 8.41 -18.83
C TYR A 9 -24.63 8.81 -17.37
N LYS A 10 -25.85 8.57 -16.89
CA LYS A 10 -26.23 8.48 -15.49
C LYS A 10 -26.78 7.09 -15.21
N VAL A 11 -26.34 6.50 -14.12
CA VAL A 11 -26.64 5.11 -13.75
C VAL A 11 -27.70 5.07 -12.65
N SER A 12 -28.66 4.16 -12.78
CA SER A 12 -29.68 3.89 -11.75
C SER A 12 -30.12 2.42 -11.76
N GLY A 13 -30.90 2.02 -10.73
CA GLY A 13 -31.35 0.63 -10.57
C GLY A 13 -30.30 -0.32 -10.00
N VAL A 14 -29.19 0.22 -9.48
CA VAL A 14 -28.10 -0.59 -8.91
C VAL A 14 -28.42 -0.99 -7.48
N THR A 15 -28.25 -2.27 -7.18
CA THR A 15 -28.32 -2.83 -5.83
C THR A 15 -27.09 -3.71 -5.56
N LYS A 16 -26.97 -4.27 -4.36
CA LYS A 16 -25.87 -5.18 -4.02
C LYS A 16 -25.90 -6.47 -4.83
N ASP A 17 -27.08 -6.89 -5.27
CA ASP A 17 -27.29 -8.14 -6.04
C ASP A 17 -27.06 -7.92 -7.56
N THR A 18 -26.82 -6.67 -7.97
CA THR A 18 -26.51 -6.32 -9.35
C THR A 18 -25.19 -6.91 -9.82
N PHE A 19 -24.22 -7.09 -8.92
CA PHE A 19 -22.88 -7.55 -9.27
C PHE A 19 -22.49 -8.81 -8.48
N ILE A 20 -21.74 -9.68 -9.14
CA ILE A 20 -20.87 -10.67 -8.51
C ILE A 20 -19.45 -10.22 -8.82
N VAL A 21 -18.62 -10.06 -7.79
CA VAL A 21 -17.22 -9.68 -7.98
C VAL A 21 -16.35 -10.83 -7.52
N HIS A 22 -15.78 -11.52 -8.48
CA HIS A 22 -14.85 -12.61 -8.25
C HIS A 22 -13.44 -12.05 -8.10
N ALA A 23 -12.71 -12.43 -7.05
CA ALA A 23 -11.37 -11.97 -6.77
C ALA A 23 -10.42 -13.15 -6.55
N LYS A 24 -9.27 -13.09 -7.22
CA LYS A 24 -8.16 -14.02 -7.06
C LYS A 24 -6.92 -13.28 -6.60
N ALA A 25 -6.18 -13.86 -5.65
CA ALA A 25 -4.85 -13.44 -5.25
C ALA A 25 -3.89 -14.63 -5.35
N SER A 26 -2.76 -14.44 -6.03
CA SER A 26 -1.74 -15.47 -6.21
C SER A 26 -0.34 -14.98 -5.85
N THR A 27 0.44 -15.85 -5.23
CA THR A 27 1.90 -15.69 -5.04
C THR A 27 2.67 -16.85 -5.64
N GLU A 28 2.08 -17.58 -6.60
CA GLU A 28 2.70 -18.76 -7.20
C GLU A 28 4.07 -18.46 -7.82
N ALA A 29 4.23 -17.32 -8.49
CA ALA A 29 5.48 -16.96 -9.15
C ALA A 29 6.67 -16.85 -8.18
N ILE A 30 6.49 -16.20 -7.02
CA ILE A 30 7.58 -16.06 -6.04
C ILE A 30 7.83 -17.35 -5.24
N ARG A 31 6.86 -18.28 -5.25
CA ARG A 31 6.96 -19.60 -4.60
C ARG A 31 7.42 -20.72 -5.52
N GLU A 32 7.71 -20.44 -6.80
CA GLU A 32 8.10 -21.46 -7.77
C GLU A 32 9.28 -22.28 -7.26
N GLY A 33 9.15 -23.62 -7.30
CA GLY A 33 10.17 -24.55 -6.82
C GLY A 33 10.26 -24.69 -5.29
N THR A 34 9.30 -24.17 -4.54
CA THR A 34 9.22 -24.30 -3.07
C THR A 34 7.94 -25.03 -2.64
N ASP A 35 7.96 -25.60 -1.43
CA ASP A 35 6.77 -26.18 -0.77
C ASP A 35 6.07 -25.16 0.15
N LEU A 36 6.32 -23.86 -0.03
CA LEU A 36 5.73 -22.83 0.82
C LEU A 36 4.22 -22.71 0.58
N THR A 37 3.48 -22.59 1.67
CA THR A 37 2.07 -22.23 1.64
C THR A 37 1.92 -20.72 1.74
N ALA A 38 0.78 -20.20 1.31
CA ALA A 38 0.49 -18.78 1.27
C ALA A 38 -0.99 -18.52 1.58
N GLY A 39 -1.31 -17.28 1.94
CA GLY A 39 -2.68 -16.79 2.11
C GLY A 39 -3.37 -16.44 0.79
N ASP A 40 -3.06 -17.16 -0.28
CA ASP A 40 -3.66 -16.98 -1.61
C ASP A 40 -5.15 -17.37 -1.56
N TYR A 41 -5.98 -16.76 -2.41
CA TYR A 41 -7.42 -17.01 -2.43
C TYR A 41 -8.02 -16.90 -3.82
N ASP A 42 -9.21 -17.50 -3.96
CA ASP A 42 -10.05 -17.50 -5.15
C ASP A 42 -11.51 -17.51 -4.66
N ILE A 43 -12.12 -16.33 -4.55
CA ILE A 43 -13.40 -16.13 -3.84
C ILE A 43 -14.29 -15.12 -4.56
N ASP A 44 -15.59 -15.22 -4.34
CA ASP A 44 -16.52 -14.12 -4.61
C ASP A 44 -16.51 -13.15 -3.42
N ARG A 45 -16.17 -11.88 -3.68
CA ARG A 45 -16.18 -10.82 -2.68
C ARG A 45 -17.61 -10.53 -2.24
N LYS A 46 -17.82 -10.45 -0.94
CA LYS A 46 -19.08 -10.04 -0.34
C LYS A 46 -19.28 -8.53 -0.49
N ILE A 47 -20.27 -8.14 -1.28
CA ILE A 47 -20.67 -6.74 -1.44
C ILE A 47 -21.52 -6.31 -0.24
N VAL A 48 -21.04 -5.30 0.50
CA VAL A 48 -21.73 -4.77 1.68
C VAL A 48 -22.55 -3.54 1.37
N LYS A 49 -22.16 -2.77 0.34
CA LYS A 49 -22.81 -1.52 -0.05
C LYS A 49 -22.51 -1.19 -1.51
N VAL A 50 -23.45 -0.51 -2.17
CA VAL A 50 -23.25 0.13 -3.47
C VAL A 50 -23.73 1.57 -3.39
N GLU A 51 -23.05 2.47 -4.09
CA GLU A 51 -23.45 3.87 -4.26
C GLU A 51 -23.35 4.25 -5.72
N THR A 52 -24.28 5.08 -6.19
CA THR A 52 -24.29 5.62 -7.54
C THR A 52 -24.14 7.13 -7.48
N ASP A 53 -23.20 7.67 -8.24
CA ASP A 53 -23.00 9.10 -8.40
C ASP A 53 -22.80 9.43 -9.89
N GLY A 54 -23.85 9.92 -10.54
CA GLY A 54 -23.85 10.18 -11.98
C GLY A 54 -23.51 8.92 -12.79
N GLN A 55 -22.36 8.96 -13.48
CA GLN A 55 -21.82 7.85 -14.29
C GLN A 55 -21.11 6.77 -13.47
N TYR A 56 -20.85 7.03 -12.19
CA TYR A 56 -20.02 6.17 -11.34
C TYR A 56 -20.87 5.26 -10.47
N VAL A 57 -20.43 4.01 -10.36
CA VAL A 57 -20.93 3.06 -9.37
C VAL A 57 -19.78 2.66 -8.45
N THR A 58 -19.88 2.97 -7.17
CA THR A 58 -18.93 2.53 -6.15
C THR A 58 -19.45 1.28 -5.46
N VAL A 59 -18.68 0.21 -5.54
CA VAL A 59 -18.95 -1.08 -4.90
C VAL A 59 -18.02 -1.24 -3.70
N TYR A 60 -18.61 -1.42 -2.52
CA TYR A 60 -17.92 -1.63 -1.25
C TYR A 60 -17.96 -3.10 -0.85
N PHE A 61 -16.82 -3.64 -0.46
CA PHE A 61 -16.65 -5.04 -0.06
C PHE A 61 -16.53 -5.18 1.45
N ASP A 62 -16.80 -6.38 1.96
CA ASP A 62 -16.44 -6.76 3.31
C ASP A 62 -14.90 -6.74 3.44
N MET A 63 -14.39 -6.04 4.44
CA MET A 63 -12.95 -5.82 4.63
C MET A 63 -12.28 -6.95 5.41
N SER A 64 -13.04 -7.92 5.93
CA SER A 64 -12.46 -9.11 6.57
C SER A 64 -11.91 -10.13 5.57
N GLU A 65 -12.08 -9.88 4.27
CA GLU A 65 -11.68 -10.75 3.17
C GLU A 65 -10.85 -10.00 2.12
N GLY A 66 -10.22 -10.78 1.24
CA GLY A 66 -9.48 -10.33 0.08
C GLY A 66 -8.39 -9.31 0.39
N ALA A 67 -7.48 -9.73 1.26
CA ALA A 67 -6.21 -9.04 1.51
C ALA A 67 -5.40 -8.88 0.21
N THR A 68 -4.56 -7.85 0.16
CA THR A 68 -3.67 -7.58 -1.00
C THR A 68 -2.26 -8.12 -0.77
N LEU A 69 -1.90 -8.40 0.49
CA LEU A 69 -0.72 -9.14 0.89
C LEU A 69 -1.09 -10.59 1.21
N SER A 70 -0.24 -11.52 0.77
CA SER A 70 -0.31 -12.93 1.13
C SER A 70 0.80 -13.27 2.10
N TYR A 71 0.47 -13.90 3.22
CA TYR A 71 1.44 -14.33 4.22
C TYR A 71 2.00 -15.71 3.84
N LEU A 72 3.26 -15.73 3.43
CA LEU A 72 4.00 -16.94 3.09
C LEU A 72 4.42 -17.68 4.37
N SER A 73 4.43 -19.01 4.35
CA SER A 73 4.89 -19.83 5.49
C SER A 73 6.36 -19.63 5.86
N ALA A 74 7.13 -18.93 5.02
CA ALA A 74 8.46 -18.40 5.32
C ALA A 74 8.46 -17.23 6.34
N GLY A 75 7.28 -16.79 6.81
CA GLY A 75 7.15 -15.66 7.70
C GLY A 75 7.33 -14.32 6.99
N ARG A 76 6.81 -14.21 5.76
CA ARG A 76 6.94 -13.04 4.88
C ARG A 76 5.60 -12.65 4.30
N ASN A 77 5.29 -11.37 4.29
CA ASN A 77 4.19 -10.77 3.55
C ASN A 77 4.68 -10.43 2.15
N TYR A 78 3.99 -10.92 1.14
CA TYR A 78 4.32 -10.66 -0.27
C TYR A 78 3.10 -10.08 -1.00
N PRO A 79 3.28 -9.03 -1.83
CA PRO A 79 2.18 -8.49 -2.64
C PRO A 79 1.69 -9.55 -3.63
N ALA A 80 0.42 -9.91 -3.53
CA ALA A 80 -0.16 -10.91 -4.42
C ALA A 80 -0.47 -10.31 -5.80
N ASP A 81 -0.40 -11.14 -6.83
CA ASP A 81 -0.97 -10.84 -8.13
C ASP A 81 -2.50 -10.96 -8.02
N LEU A 82 -3.19 -9.84 -8.22
CA LEU A 82 -4.63 -9.73 -8.04
C LEU A 82 -5.34 -9.73 -9.39
N THR A 83 -6.46 -10.45 -9.46
CA THR A 83 -7.39 -10.37 -10.58
C THR A 83 -8.81 -10.26 -10.05
N TYR A 84 -9.56 -9.29 -10.55
CA TYR A 84 -10.95 -9.05 -10.22
C TYR A 84 -11.78 -9.17 -11.49
N THR A 85 -12.80 -10.03 -11.46
CA THR A 85 -13.81 -10.15 -12.52
C THR A 85 -15.14 -9.69 -11.96
N VAL A 86 -15.72 -8.68 -12.58
CA VAL A 86 -17.03 -8.12 -12.22
C VAL A 86 -18.05 -8.62 -13.21
N ILE A 87 -18.97 -9.44 -12.74
CA ILE A 87 -20.10 -9.95 -13.52
C ILE A 87 -21.32 -9.15 -13.12
N GLN A 88 -21.92 -8.43 -14.07
CA GLN A 88 -23.20 -7.77 -13.83
C GLN A 88 -24.33 -8.80 -13.98
N ASN A 89 -24.83 -9.31 -12.85
CA ASN A 89 -25.82 -10.37 -12.77
C ASN A 89 -27.26 -9.89 -13.06
N SER A 90 -27.54 -8.59 -12.87
CA SER A 90 -28.83 -7.98 -13.20
C SER A 90 -28.65 -6.75 -14.07
N PRO A 91 -29.56 -6.47 -15.03
CA PRO A 91 -29.49 -5.27 -15.84
C PRO A 91 -29.64 -4.00 -14.99
N ILE A 92 -29.11 -2.89 -15.52
CA ILE A 92 -29.25 -1.56 -14.93
C ILE A 92 -29.79 -0.58 -15.99
N THR A 93 -30.20 0.60 -15.54
CA THR A 93 -30.67 1.66 -16.45
C THR A 93 -29.61 2.74 -16.62
N LEU A 94 -29.23 2.98 -17.88
CA LEU A 94 -28.43 4.09 -18.34
C LEU A 94 -29.34 5.19 -18.90
N THR A 95 -29.15 6.42 -18.41
CA THR A 95 -29.87 7.62 -18.87
C THR A 95 -28.89 8.68 -19.34
N ALA A 96 -29.32 9.53 -20.27
CA ALA A 96 -28.60 10.75 -20.60
C ALA A 96 -28.71 11.79 -19.46
N ALA A 97 -27.89 12.84 -19.53
CA ALA A 97 -27.91 13.91 -18.53
C ALA A 97 -29.30 14.58 -18.38
N ASP A 98 -30.08 14.65 -19.46
CA ASP A 98 -31.43 15.20 -19.56
C ASP A 98 -32.55 14.22 -19.09
N GLY A 99 -32.19 13.01 -18.65
CA GLY A 99 -33.11 12.01 -18.12
C GLY A 99 -33.70 11.06 -19.18
N ARG A 100 -33.35 11.21 -20.46
CA ARG A 100 -33.76 10.26 -21.50
C ARG A 100 -33.11 8.89 -21.25
N VAL A 101 -33.91 7.83 -21.22
CA VAL A 101 -33.40 6.45 -21.18
C VAL A 101 -32.62 6.15 -22.45
N ILE A 102 -31.38 5.67 -22.28
CA ILE A 102 -30.52 5.21 -23.37
C ILE A 102 -30.58 3.70 -23.48
N ASP A 103 -30.46 2.99 -22.36
CA ASP A 103 -30.55 1.53 -22.28
C ASP A 103 -31.07 1.16 -20.88
N ASP A 104 -32.21 0.48 -20.80
CA ASP A 104 -32.81 0.02 -19.54
C ASP A 104 -32.48 -1.44 -19.21
N MET A 105 -31.71 -2.10 -20.07
CA MET A 105 -31.33 -3.50 -19.97
C MET A 105 -29.81 -3.70 -20.07
N TYR A 106 -29.03 -2.64 -19.83
CA TYR A 106 -27.58 -2.67 -19.97
C TYR A 106 -26.97 -3.72 -19.04
N SER A 107 -26.10 -4.57 -19.58
CA SER A 107 -25.28 -5.52 -18.84
C SER A 107 -23.91 -5.69 -19.47
N ALA A 108 -22.90 -5.90 -18.64
CA ALA A 108 -21.52 -6.07 -19.06
C ALA A 108 -20.73 -6.94 -18.08
N ILE A 109 -19.60 -7.47 -18.55
CA ILE A 109 -18.58 -8.13 -17.73
C ILE A 109 -17.32 -7.28 -17.83
N TYR A 110 -16.73 -6.98 -16.67
CA TYR A 110 -15.49 -6.22 -16.57
C TYR A 110 -14.42 -7.08 -15.92
N THR A 111 -13.17 -6.88 -16.31
CA THR A 111 -12.01 -7.51 -15.67
C THR A 111 -10.97 -6.44 -15.38
N ALA A 112 -10.35 -6.53 -14.21
CA ALA A 112 -9.26 -5.68 -13.78
C ALA A 112 -8.19 -6.55 -13.12
N ASP A 113 -6.92 -6.22 -13.34
CA ASP A 113 -5.79 -6.84 -12.65
C ASP A 113 -5.09 -5.83 -11.74
N THR A 114 -4.01 -6.25 -11.07
CA THR A 114 -3.20 -5.39 -10.20
C THR A 114 -2.84 -4.05 -10.84
N SER A 115 -2.57 -4.01 -12.15
CA SER A 115 -2.18 -2.78 -12.86
C SER A 115 -3.31 -1.75 -12.97
N ASN A 116 -4.56 -2.18 -12.81
CA ASN A 116 -5.73 -1.31 -12.80
C ASN A 116 -6.11 -0.85 -11.39
N MET A 117 -5.42 -1.35 -10.34
CA MET A 117 -5.74 -1.03 -8.95
C MET A 117 -4.91 0.16 -8.47
N ILE A 118 -5.60 1.08 -7.80
CA ILE A 118 -4.98 2.26 -7.21
C ILE A 118 -5.37 2.28 -5.74
N ASP A 119 -4.36 2.23 -4.87
CA ASP A 119 -4.51 2.57 -3.47
C ASP A 119 -4.14 4.05 -3.29
N LYS A 120 -5.09 4.85 -2.78
CA LYS A 120 -4.93 6.30 -2.63
C LYS A 120 -3.92 6.69 -1.56
N GLU A 121 -3.70 5.84 -0.57
CA GLU A 121 -2.72 6.09 0.49
C GLU A 121 -1.31 5.77 -0.02
N THR A 122 -1.12 4.61 -0.66
CA THR A 122 0.20 4.19 -1.13
C THR A 122 0.66 4.92 -2.40
N SER A 123 -0.26 5.37 -3.27
CA SER A 123 0.08 6.11 -4.50
C SER A 123 0.72 7.48 -4.26
N LYS A 124 0.71 7.96 -3.01
CA LYS A 124 1.46 9.16 -2.60
C LYS A 124 2.97 8.92 -2.53
N PHE A 125 3.40 7.66 -2.44
CA PHE A 125 4.79 7.28 -2.24
C PHE A 125 5.48 6.87 -3.54
N GLN A 126 6.79 7.09 -3.60
CA GLN A 126 7.67 6.69 -4.68
C GLN A 126 8.63 5.61 -4.20
N SER A 127 8.74 4.52 -4.98
CA SER A 127 9.69 3.44 -4.72
C SER A 127 11.10 3.89 -5.10
N ILE A 128 12.02 3.91 -4.13
CA ILE A 128 13.42 4.23 -4.33
C ILE A 128 14.26 2.97 -4.13
N ILE A 129 14.98 2.59 -5.18
CA ILE A 129 15.91 1.46 -5.18
C ILE A 129 17.32 2.00 -5.00
N VAL A 130 18.04 1.50 -4.00
CA VAL A 130 19.38 1.96 -3.65
C VAL A 130 20.39 0.86 -3.93
N ASP A 131 21.29 1.09 -4.89
CA ASP A 131 22.33 0.12 -5.23
C ASP A 131 23.29 -0.10 -4.05
N GLY A 132 23.41 -1.35 -3.60
CA GLY A 132 24.16 -1.72 -2.39
C GLY A 132 23.55 -1.23 -1.06
N GLY A 133 22.43 -0.50 -1.11
CA GLY A 133 21.75 0.11 0.03
C GLY A 133 20.54 -0.65 0.54
N ILE A 134 19.57 0.08 1.07
CA ILE A 134 18.28 -0.40 1.54
C ILE A 134 17.20 0.33 0.73
N ASN A 135 16.35 -0.44 0.05
CA ASN A 135 15.23 0.13 -0.69
C ASN A 135 14.22 0.76 0.26
N TYR A 136 13.59 1.85 -0.15
CA TYR A 136 12.58 2.53 0.66
C TYR A 136 11.46 3.12 -0.19
N GLN A 137 10.33 3.37 0.45
CA GLN A 137 9.23 4.15 -0.10
C GLN A 137 9.31 5.56 0.44
N TYR A 138 9.10 6.55 -0.43
CA TYR A 138 9.31 7.95 -0.11
C TYR A 138 8.08 8.79 -0.43
N TYR A 139 7.55 9.50 0.57
CA TYR A 139 6.57 10.56 0.39
C TYR A 139 7.27 11.90 0.54
N ASP A 140 7.12 12.75 -0.48
CA ASP A 140 7.61 14.12 -0.51
C ASP A 140 6.43 15.05 -0.21
N ALA A 141 6.45 15.71 0.94
CA ALA A 141 5.39 16.62 1.36
C ALA A 141 5.36 17.90 0.53
N GLN A 142 6.43 18.21 -0.23
CA GLN A 142 6.68 19.46 -0.97
C GLN A 142 6.74 20.74 -0.11
N GLU A 143 6.25 20.67 1.11
CA GLU A 143 6.21 21.74 2.09
C GLU A 143 6.85 21.24 3.39
N GLY A 144 7.48 22.14 4.14
CA GLY A 144 8.12 21.82 5.42
C GLY A 144 9.58 21.36 5.32
N ASP A 145 10.12 20.98 6.46
CA ASP A 145 11.53 20.63 6.67
C ASP A 145 11.70 19.50 7.70
N SER A 146 10.67 18.68 7.90
CA SER A 146 10.68 17.54 8.84
C SER A 146 10.76 16.21 8.09
N LEU A 147 11.36 15.20 8.72
CA LEU A 147 11.44 13.84 8.18
C LEU A 147 10.95 12.82 9.20
N ILE A 148 10.09 11.91 8.76
CA ILE A 148 9.65 10.74 9.54
C ILE A 148 10.22 9.48 8.90
N VAL A 149 11.00 8.73 9.66
CA VAL A 149 11.57 7.45 9.27
C VAL A 149 10.75 6.31 9.85
N TRP A 150 10.40 5.33 9.02
CA TRP A 150 9.64 4.14 9.41
C TRP A 150 10.42 2.84 9.16
N PHE A 151 10.43 1.96 10.16
CA PHE A 151 10.92 0.59 10.06
C PHE A 151 9.78 -0.42 10.34
N HIS A 152 9.46 -1.26 9.35
CA HIS A 152 8.37 -2.23 9.43
C HIS A 152 8.68 -3.46 10.33
N GLY A 153 7.66 -4.32 10.55
CA GLY A 153 7.81 -5.56 11.32
C GLY A 153 8.48 -6.69 10.52
N ASN A 154 8.78 -7.85 11.12
CA ASN A 154 9.55 -8.88 10.42
C ASN A 154 8.87 -9.42 9.14
N GLY A 155 7.54 -9.36 9.06
CA GLY A 155 6.79 -9.88 7.92
C GLY A 155 7.07 -9.13 6.62
N GLU A 156 7.31 -7.83 6.67
CA GLU A 156 7.41 -6.98 5.47
C GLU A 156 8.84 -6.91 4.88
N GLY A 157 9.79 -7.65 5.46
CA GLY A 157 11.13 -7.78 4.89
C GLY A 157 11.07 -8.43 3.51
N ASP A 158 12.06 -8.14 2.68
CA ASP A 158 12.11 -8.72 1.35
C ASP A 158 12.20 -10.25 1.42
N TYR A 159 11.73 -10.90 0.37
CA TYR A 159 11.75 -12.33 0.22
C TYR A 159 12.39 -12.69 -1.12
N ASN A 160 13.37 -13.60 -1.07
CA ASN A 160 14.07 -14.14 -2.25
C ASN A 160 14.62 -13.05 -3.20
N ASN A 161 15.11 -11.94 -2.65
CA ASN A 161 15.63 -10.81 -3.42
C ASN A 161 14.62 -10.26 -4.45
N SER A 162 13.32 -10.31 -4.13
CA SER A 162 12.27 -9.79 -5.01
C SER A 162 12.37 -8.29 -5.19
N GLN A 163 12.93 -7.59 -4.19
CA GLN A 163 13.00 -6.14 -4.12
C GLN A 163 11.64 -5.49 -4.38
N ASN A 164 10.56 -6.12 -3.92
CA ASN A 164 9.19 -5.63 -4.18
C ASN A 164 9.00 -4.19 -3.69
N ASN A 165 9.69 -3.80 -2.61
CA ASN A 165 9.67 -2.47 -2.00
C ASN A 165 8.26 -1.92 -1.76
N VAL A 166 7.28 -2.78 -1.51
CA VAL A 166 5.87 -2.41 -1.36
C VAL A 166 5.26 -2.99 -0.08
N ALA A 167 5.72 -4.15 0.38
CA ALA A 167 5.13 -4.84 1.53
C ALA A 167 5.09 -3.94 2.79
N GLN A 168 6.09 -3.08 3.00
CA GLN A 168 6.14 -2.16 4.14
C GLN A 168 5.03 -1.11 4.15
N MET A 169 4.44 -0.80 2.99
CA MET A 169 3.29 0.11 2.89
C MET A 169 1.96 -0.59 3.16
N LEU A 170 1.87 -1.86 2.75
CA LEU A 170 0.60 -2.61 2.76
C LEU A 170 0.39 -3.38 4.07
N GLY A 171 1.45 -3.72 4.80
CA GLY A 171 1.35 -4.59 5.99
C GLY A 171 0.60 -3.95 7.15
N ASN A 172 0.75 -2.64 7.33
CA ASN A 172 0.03 -1.84 8.33
C ASN A 172 0.17 -0.35 7.98
N ARG A 173 -0.57 0.51 8.70
CA ARG A 173 -0.57 1.96 8.44
C ARG A 173 0.69 2.69 8.91
N GLY A 174 1.71 2.01 9.43
CA GLY A 174 2.94 2.63 9.93
C GLY A 174 3.76 3.36 8.86
N THR A 175 3.56 3.06 7.58
CA THR A 175 4.10 3.87 6.48
C THR A 175 3.15 5.01 6.10
N VAL A 176 1.91 4.68 5.73
CA VAL A 176 1.01 5.63 5.07
C VAL A 176 0.34 6.66 6.00
N ALA A 177 0.21 6.35 7.30
CA ALA A 177 -0.46 7.24 8.25
C ALA A 177 0.25 8.60 8.38
N TRP A 178 1.56 8.63 8.20
CA TRP A 178 2.35 9.86 8.28
C TRP A 178 2.13 10.81 7.10
N ALA A 179 1.62 10.30 5.97
CA ALA A 179 1.29 11.10 4.79
C ALA A 179 -0.21 11.50 4.74
N THR A 180 -0.92 11.38 5.87
CA THR A 180 -2.31 11.86 6.00
C THR A 180 -2.33 13.35 6.33
N ASP A 181 -3.41 14.03 5.95
CA ASP A 181 -3.58 15.47 6.21
C ASP A 181 -3.40 15.80 7.70
N GLU A 182 -3.96 14.96 8.59
CA GLU A 182 -3.80 15.12 10.05
C GLU A 182 -2.33 15.07 10.49
N ALA A 183 -1.56 14.10 10.00
CA ALA A 183 -0.14 14.01 10.34
C ALA A 183 0.65 15.19 9.74
N GLN A 184 0.36 15.56 8.49
CA GLN A 184 1.03 16.68 7.83
C GLN A 184 0.75 18.01 8.52
N ASP A 185 -0.46 18.24 9.03
CA ASP A 185 -0.81 19.41 9.84
C ASP A 185 -0.04 19.46 11.17
N ILE A 186 0.15 18.30 11.83
CA ILE A 186 0.87 18.20 13.11
C ILE A 186 2.37 18.46 12.94
N PHE A 187 2.98 17.87 11.91
CA PHE A 187 4.43 17.93 11.69
C PHE A 187 4.85 19.07 10.75
N GLY A 188 3.89 19.81 10.19
CA GLY A 188 4.14 20.99 9.37
C GLY A 188 4.73 20.66 8.01
N GLY A 189 4.24 19.61 7.34
CA GLY A 189 4.79 19.11 6.09
C GLY A 189 6.01 18.22 6.33
N ALA A 190 5.78 16.95 6.62
CA ALA A 190 6.86 16.00 6.89
C ALA A 190 7.03 15.02 5.74
N ASP A 191 8.24 14.93 5.22
CA ASP A 191 8.64 13.85 4.34
C ASP A 191 8.61 12.53 5.11
N VAL A 192 8.30 11.43 4.41
CA VAL A 192 8.22 10.10 5.02
C VAL A 192 9.11 9.13 4.26
N MET A 193 10.01 8.48 4.98
CA MET A 193 10.94 7.48 4.45
C MET A 193 10.68 6.13 5.13
N ALA A 194 10.15 5.17 4.37
CA ALA A 194 9.79 3.85 4.86
C ALA A 194 10.67 2.76 4.24
N PHE A 195 11.70 2.35 4.97
CA PHE A 195 12.64 1.33 4.52
C PHE A 195 12.03 -0.06 4.45
N GLN A 196 12.40 -0.84 3.44
CA GLN A 196 12.21 -2.29 3.42
C GLN A 196 13.52 -3.02 3.75
N ALA A 197 13.53 -3.84 4.79
CA ALA A 197 14.67 -4.68 5.12
C ALA A 197 14.99 -5.62 3.94
N PRO A 198 16.26 -5.79 3.52
CA PRO A 198 16.63 -6.76 2.50
C PRO A 198 16.32 -8.23 2.87
N ASP A 199 16.12 -8.49 4.15
CA ASP A 199 15.62 -9.78 4.67
C ASP A 199 14.93 -9.55 6.03
N THR A 200 15.70 -9.15 7.05
CA THR A 200 15.17 -8.83 8.38
C THR A 200 16.05 -7.84 9.13
N TRP A 201 15.42 -6.99 9.93
CA TRP A 201 16.10 -6.06 10.82
C TRP A 201 16.98 -6.73 11.88
N TYR A 202 16.72 -8.00 12.23
CA TYR A 202 17.54 -8.70 13.23
C TYR A 202 18.99 -8.90 12.78
N TYR A 203 19.27 -8.76 11.49
CA TYR A 203 20.62 -8.82 10.94
C TYR A 203 21.30 -7.46 10.77
N ALA A 204 20.74 -6.39 11.37
CA ALA A 204 21.23 -5.03 11.18
C ALA A 204 22.73 -4.82 11.41
N GLN A 205 23.36 -5.56 12.34
CA GLN A 205 24.81 -5.47 12.57
C GLN A 205 25.60 -6.34 11.61
N ARG A 206 25.12 -7.56 11.35
CA ARG A 206 25.77 -8.53 10.46
C ARG A 206 25.89 -7.95 9.04
N ASP A 207 24.82 -7.29 8.59
CA ASP A 207 24.68 -6.83 7.20
C ASP A 207 24.93 -5.32 7.05
N GLY A 208 25.39 -4.65 8.12
CA GLY A 208 25.71 -3.23 8.10
C GLY A 208 24.51 -2.30 7.86
N LEU A 209 23.28 -2.75 8.14
CA LEU A 209 22.06 -2.00 7.81
C LEU A 209 21.94 -0.67 8.59
N LEU A 210 22.55 -0.58 9.78
CA LEU A 210 22.55 0.66 10.57
C LEU A 210 23.28 1.79 9.82
N GLU A 211 24.47 1.50 9.28
CA GLU A 211 25.27 2.49 8.57
C GLU A 211 24.62 2.86 7.22
N LYS A 212 24.04 1.88 6.52
CA LYS A 212 23.30 2.13 5.27
C LYS A 212 22.11 3.06 5.51
N ALA A 213 21.23 2.70 6.44
CA ALA A 213 20.06 3.52 6.77
C ALA A 213 20.49 4.92 7.24
N TYR A 214 21.53 5.04 8.07
CA TYR A 214 22.07 6.33 8.49
C TYR A 214 22.49 7.19 7.30
N ASN A 215 23.28 6.64 6.38
CA ASN A 215 23.78 7.37 5.22
C ASN A 215 22.65 7.80 4.27
N GLU A 216 21.66 6.93 4.06
CA GLU A 216 20.49 7.22 3.21
C GLU A 216 19.59 8.30 3.84
N ILE A 217 19.40 8.27 5.17
CA ILE A 217 18.69 9.34 5.91
C ILE A 217 19.46 10.67 5.79
N GLN A 218 20.78 10.66 5.96
CA GLN A 218 21.62 11.86 5.82
C GLN A 218 21.58 12.43 4.40
N GLU A 219 21.52 11.57 3.39
CA GLU A 219 21.36 11.99 2.00
C GLU A 219 20.02 12.68 1.78
N ILE A 220 18.92 12.13 2.29
CA ILE A 220 17.61 12.80 2.26
C ILE A 220 17.66 14.15 2.98
N ILE A 221 18.22 14.19 4.19
CA ILE A 221 18.33 15.43 4.97
C ILE A 221 19.01 16.53 4.13
N LYS A 222 20.14 16.19 3.52
CA LYS A 222 20.92 17.11 2.70
C LYS A 222 20.21 17.52 1.40
N THR A 223 19.64 16.56 0.68
CA THR A 223 19.10 16.79 -0.67
C THR A 223 17.74 17.46 -0.67
N LYS A 224 16.97 17.28 0.41
CA LYS A 224 15.62 17.82 0.57
C LYS A 224 15.56 19.04 1.48
N GLY A 225 16.68 19.37 2.14
CA GLY A 225 16.76 20.53 3.02
C GLY A 225 15.99 20.33 4.33
N ILE A 226 15.92 19.08 4.82
CA ILE A 226 15.34 18.76 6.12
C ILE A 226 16.18 19.40 7.22
N ASP A 227 15.52 19.96 8.23
CA ASP A 227 16.16 20.39 9.46
C ASP A 227 16.62 19.15 10.25
N PRO A 228 17.94 18.98 10.50
CA PRO A 228 18.45 17.84 11.27
C PRO A 228 17.82 17.71 12.67
N ASP A 229 17.31 18.81 13.24
CA ASP A 229 16.61 18.79 14.53
C ASP A 229 15.13 18.37 14.40
N LYS A 230 14.64 17.99 13.22
CA LYS A 230 13.24 17.59 12.96
C LYS A 230 13.14 16.22 12.28
N VAL A 231 14.08 15.33 12.61
CA VAL A 231 14.04 13.93 12.16
C VAL A 231 13.43 13.06 13.26
N TYR A 232 12.38 12.32 12.92
CA TYR A 232 11.65 11.44 13.83
C TYR A 232 11.73 10.01 13.33
N VAL A 233 11.64 9.03 14.23
CA VAL A 233 11.67 7.62 13.85
C VAL A 233 10.57 6.83 14.55
N SER A 234 9.99 5.88 13.84
CA SER A 234 9.13 4.87 14.45
C SER A 234 9.35 3.51 13.83
N GLY A 235 9.08 2.45 14.59
CA GLY A 235 9.05 1.11 14.07
C GLY A 235 8.31 0.16 14.98
N CYS A 236 7.78 -0.94 14.42
CA CYS A 236 7.05 -1.96 15.17
C CYS A 236 7.80 -3.30 15.17
N SER A 237 7.76 -4.03 16.29
CA SER A 237 8.35 -5.38 16.39
C SER A 237 9.84 -5.40 15.96
N ALA A 238 10.21 -6.13 14.91
CA ALA A 238 11.58 -6.10 14.35
C ALA A 238 12.02 -4.68 13.92
N GLY A 239 11.10 -3.83 13.47
CA GLY A 239 11.37 -2.43 13.20
C GLY A 239 11.55 -1.59 14.46
N GLY A 240 10.90 -1.97 15.56
CA GLY A 240 11.16 -1.41 16.89
C GLY A 240 12.56 -1.79 17.39
N TYR A 241 13.01 -3.02 17.11
CA TYR A 241 14.41 -3.42 17.28
C TYR A 241 15.34 -2.53 16.45
N MET A 242 15.09 -2.36 15.14
CA MET A 242 15.90 -1.48 14.28
C MET A 242 15.95 -0.05 14.82
N THR A 243 14.81 0.51 15.19
CA THR A 243 14.69 1.85 15.78
C THR A 243 15.55 1.99 17.04
N THR A 244 15.45 1.03 17.96
CA THR A 244 16.26 1.02 19.19
C THR A 244 17.75 0.96 18.87
N ARG A 245 18.15 0.13 17.89
CA ARG A 245 19.57 0.01 17.48
C ARG A 245 20.08 1.29 16.83
N MET A 246 19.27 1.96 16.03
CA MET A 246 19.62 3.25 15.42
C MET A 246 19.82 4.33 16.48
N LEU A 247 18.97 4.41 17.50
CA LEU A 247 19.13 5.36 18.62
C LEU A 247 20.41 5.11 19.43
N ILE A 248 20.83 3.85 19.60
CA ILE A 248 22.08 3.52 20.30
C ILE A 248 23.31 3.91 19.47
N ALA A 249 23.27 3.63 18.16
CA ALA A 249 24.41 3.87 17.27
C ALA A 249 24.56 5.36 16.88
N TYR A 250 23.44 6.06 16.75
CA TYR A 250 23.36 7.45 16.27
C TYR A 250 22.42 8.26 17.20
N PRO A 251 22.82 8.51 18.45
CA PRO A 251 21.95 9.10 19.48
C PRO A 251 21.47 10.52 19.16
N ASP A 252 22.19 11.24 18.31
CA ASP A 252 21.87 12.62 17.93
C ASP A 252 21.10 12.71 16.60
N LEU A 253 20.78 11.59 15.94
CA LEU A 253 20.11 11.60 14.64
C LEU A 253 18.62 11.95 14.74
N PHE A 254 17.94 11.53 15.81
CA PHE A 254 16.49 11.61 15.92
C PHE A 254 16.07 12.48 17.09
N LYS A 255 15.17 13.44 16.83
CA LYS A 255 14.54 14.27 17.87
C LYS A 255 13.62 13.46 18.79
N ALA A 256 12.90 12.49 18.25
CA ALA A 256 12.06 11.58 19.04
C ALA A 256 11.87 10.24 18.34
N ALA A 257 11.50 9.23 19.13
CA ALA A 257 11.21 7.89 18.66
C ALA A 257 9.92 7.32 19.26
N MET A 258 9.17 6.56 18.45
CA MET A 258 8.03 5.74 18.89
C MET A 258 8.31 4.26 18.57
N ILE A 259 8.43 3.44 19.61
CA ILE A 259 8.88 2.03 19.56
C ILE A 259 7.82 1.11 20.17
#